data_AF-A0A929EAC0-F1
#
_entry.id   AF-A0A929EAC0-F1
#
_cell.length_a   1.000
_cell.length_b   1.000
_cell.length_c   1.000
_cell.angle_alpha   90.00
_cell.angle_beta   90.00
_cell.angle_gamma   90.00
#
_symmetry.space_group_name_H-M   'P 1'
#
loop_
_entity.id
_entity.type
_entity.pdbx_description
1 polymer ?
#
loop_
_entity_poly.entity_id
_entity_poly.type
_entity_poly.pdbx_seq_one_letter_code
_entity_poly.pdbx_strand_id
1 'polypeptide(L)'
;MSPRVWGYSDYSQEIKNKVAPQTKKEKRQAMLVALPWIIFVFGFPIYSTIALKSKLSNEIPIITAFLNLFVMYLLVTLGDLVILDWLIISKITPQFVIIPGTEKEDYKDFSHHYKGHVKATVVIIPIFILIAAIISYL
;
A
#
# COMPACT_ATOMS: atom_id res chain seq x y z
N MET A 1 -15.44 12.31 -8.11
CA MET A 1 -14.35 12.59 -7.14
C MET A 1 -13.15 13.11 -7.94
N SER A 2 -12.38 14.08 -7.42
CA SER A 2 -11.20 14.61 -8.14
C SER A 2 -10.14 13.50 -8.30
N PRO A 3 -9.51 13.32 -9.48
CA PRO A 3 -8.40 12.38 -9.67
C PRO A 3 -7.25 12.62 -8.67
N ARG A 4 -7.08 13.87 -8.22
CA ARG A 4 -6.10 14.24 -7.19
C ARG A 4 -6.39 13.64 -5.82
N VAL A 5 -7.56 13.05 -5.56
CA VAL A 5 -7.81 12.35 -4.30
C VAL A 5 -7.06 11.01 -4.24
N TRP A 6 -6.77 10.41 -5.39
CA TRP A 6 -6.08 9.14 -5.51
C TRP A 6 -4.56 9.34 -5.57
N GLY A 7 -3.84 8.91 -4.53
CA GLY A 7 -2.38 8.77 -4.58
C GLY A 7 -1.60 10.03 -4.93
N TYR A 8 -2.09 11.24 -4.64
CA TYR A 8 -1.39 12.49 -5.02
C TYR A 8 0.02 12.59 -4.45
N SER A 9 0.23 12.10 -3.22
CA SER A 9 1.55 11.99 -2.60
C SER A 9 2.50 11.09 -3.37
N ASP A 10 1.95 10.17 -4.14
CA ASP A 10 2.69 9.06 -4.75
C ASP A 10 3.09 9.40 -6.18
N TYR A 11 2.38 10.32 -6.86
CA TYR A 11 2.76 10.77 -8.20
C TYR A 11 4.18 11.31 -8.31
N SER A 12 4.75 11.16 -9.51
CA SER A 12 6.05 11.71 -9.88
C SER A 12 6.12 13.22 -9.68
N GLN A 13 7.34 13.74 -9.55
CA GLN A 13 7.54 15.18 -9.46
C GLN A 13 7.12 15.89 -10.75
N GLU A 14 7.20 15.22 -11.90
CA GLU A 14 6.72 15.71 -13.19
C GLU A 14 5.22 16.04 -13.15
N ILE A 15 4.39 15.10 -12.70
CA ILE A 15 2.94 15.34 -12.52
C ILE A 15 2.71 16.47 -11.53
N LYS A 16 3.38 16.43 -10.36
CA LYS A 16 3.24 17.44 -9.29
C LYS A 16 3.62 18.85 -9.73
N ASN A 17 4.51 19.00 -10.72
CA ASN A 17 4.91 20.30 -11.25
C ASN A 17 3.89 20.89 -12.22
N LYS A 18 3.05 20.05 -12.86
CA LYS A 18 2.03 20.47 -13.84
C LYS A 18 0.68 20.82 -13.19
N VAL A 19 0.48 20.46 -11.93
CA VAL A 19 -0.81 20.56 -11.25
C VAL A 19 -0.71 21.34 -9.94
N ALA A 20 -1.77 22.05 -9.58
CA ALA A 20 -1.84 22.70 -8.29
C ALA A 20 -1.84 21.67 -7.13
N PRO A 21 -1.25 22.02 -5.97
CA PRO A 21 -1.31 21.19 -4.77
C PRO A 21 -2.75 20.84 -4.35
N GLN A 22 -2.93 19.67 -3.74
CA GLN A 22 -4.23 19.30 -3.16
C GLN A 22 -4.75 20.36 -2.18
N THR A 23 -6.03 20.69 -2.33
CA THR A 23 -6.77 21.48 -1.35
C THR A 23 -6.95 20.74 -0.03
N LYS A 24 -7.29 21.46 1.05
CA LYS A 24 -7.60 20.84 2.35
C LYS A 24 -8.72 19.79 2.26
N LYS A 25 -9.72 20.03 1.42
CA LYS A 25 -10.84 19.11 1.18
C LYS A 25 -10.36 17.82 0.50
N GLU A 26 -9.55 17.92 -0.54
CA GLU A 26 -8.98 16.76 -1.24
C GLU A 26 -8.09 15.94 -0.33
N LYS A 27 -7.24 16.57 0.50
CA LYS A 27 -6.43 15.86 1.51
C LYS A 27 -7.29 15.07 2.48
N ARG A 28 -8.39 15.66 2.97
CA ARG A 28 -9.34 14.97 3.86
C ARG A 28 -9.99 13.78 3.17
N GLN A 29 -10.40 13.93 1.91
CA GLN A 29 -10.96 12.83 1.12
C GLN A 29 -9.93 11.73 0.87
N ALA A 30 -8.68 12.08 0.56
CA ALA A 30 -7.60 11.13 0.35
C ALA A 30 -7.35 10.30 1.62
N MET A 31 -7.35 10.93 2.80
CA MET A 31 -7.25 10.21 4.07
C MET A 31 -8.42 9.25 4.31
N LEU A 32 -9.65 9.67 3.99
CA LEU A 32 -10.83 8.80 4.14
C LEU A 32 -10.79 7.59 3.20
N VAL A 33 -10.20 7.74 2.02
CA VAL A 33 -10.00 6.64 1.06
C VAL A 33 -8.83 5.74 1.48
N ALA A 34 -7.73 6.32 1.98
CA ALA A 34 -6.56 5.58 2.41
C ALA A 34 -6.81 4.78 3.70
N LEU A 35 -7.68 5.25 4.59
CA LEU A 35 -7.90 4.63 5.90
C LEU A 35 -8.40 3.17 5.79
N PRO A 36 -9.44 2.83 5.01
CA PRO A 36 -9.83 1.44 4.79
C PRO A 36 -8.69 0.58 4.22
N TRP A 37 -7.89 1.13 3.31
CA TRP A 37 -6.75 0.43 2.73
C TRP A 37 -5.69 0.12 3.78
N ILE A 38 -5.33 1.09 4.63
CA ILE A 38 -4.40 0.91 5.75
C ILE A 38 -4.94 -0.15 6.71
N ILE A 39 -6.23 -0.08 7.08
CA ILE A 39 -6.86 -1.09 7.94
C ILE A 39 -6.76 -2.48 7.31
N PHE A 40 -6.97 -2.60 6.01
CA PHE A 40 -6.85 -3.88 5.31
C PHE A 40 -5.40 -4.40 5.29
N VAL A 41 -4.44 -3.56 4.87
CA VAL A 41 -3.01 -3.92 4.76
C VAL A 41 -2.43 -4.41 6.08
N PHE A 42 -2.85 -3.85 7.22
CA PHE A 42 -2.38 -4.29 8.53
C PHE A 42 -3.30 -5.31 9.20
N GLY A 43 -4.61 -5.07 9.17
CA GLY A 43 -5.60 -5.88 9.85
C GLY A 43 -5.72 -7.28 9.27
N PHE A 44 -5.65 -7.43 7.93
CA PHE A 44 -5.78 -8.73 7.30
C PHE A 44 -4.60 -9.69 7.64
N PRO A 45 -3.32 -9.29 7.52
CA PRO A 45 -2.20 -10.13 7.97
C PRO A 45 -2.28 -10.50 9.46
N ILE A 46 -2.63 -9.54 10.33
CA ILE A 46 -2.77 -9.78 11.78
C ILE A 46 -3.88 -10.81 12.03
N TYR A 47 -5.07 -10.59 11.47
CA TYR A 47 -6.20 -11.51 11.60
C TYR A 47 -5.85 -12.91 11.08
N SER A 48 -5.24 -12.99 9.89
CA SER A 48 -4.79 -14.25 9.30
C SER A 48 -3.82 -15.00 10.22
N THR A 49 -2.89 -14.28 10.86
CA THR A 49 -1.89 -14.88 11.75
C THR A 49 -2.51 -15.38 13.07
N ILE A 50 -3.47 -14.63 13.64
CA ILE A 50 -4.23 -15.08 14.80
C ILE A 50 -5.09 -16.31 14.45
N ALA A 51 -5.73 -16.30 13.28
CA ALA A 51 -6.49 -17.44 12.80
C ALA A 51 -5.58 -18.68 12.62
N LEU A 52 -4.39 -18.52 12.03
CA LEU A 52 -3.39 -19.59 11.91
C LEU A 52 -2.99 -20.16 13.28
N LYS A 53 -2.69 -19.28 14.25
CA LYS A 53 -2.38 -19.70 15.62
C LYS A 53 -3.49 -20.56 16.25
N SER A 54 -4.75 -20.17 16.08
CA SER A 54 -5.88 -20.98 16.60
C SER A 54 -5.99 -22.38 15.97
N LYS A 55 -5.45 -22.56 14.76
CA LYS A 55 -5.34 -23.87 14.10
C LYS A 55 -4.12 -24.69 14.55
N LEU A 56 -3.13 -24.04 15.15
CA LEU A 56 -1.91 -24.64 15.68
C LEU A 56 -2.02 -24.84 17.20
N SER A 57 -3.18 -25.27 17.69
CA SER A 57 -3.43 -25.52 19.13
C SER A 57 -3.17 -24.30 20.03
N ASN A 58 -3.37 -23.08 19.50
CA ASN A 58 -3.08 -21.80 20.16
C ASN A 58 -1.59 -21.54 20.44
N GLU A 59 -0.68 -22.26 19.81
CA GLU A 59 0.75 -22.00 19.86
C GLU A 59 1.25 -21.64 18.46
N ILE A 60 2.11 -20.62 18.35
CA ILE A 60 2.75 -20.30 17.08
C ILE A 60 4.17 -19.79 17.34
N PRO A 61 5.20 -20.39 16.73
CA PRO A 61 6.55 -19.86 16.81
C PRO A 61 6.62 -18.43 16.21
N ILE A 62 7.42 -17.55 16.81
CA ILE A 62 7.61 -16.17 16.34
C ILE A 62 7.96 -16.13 14.85
N ILE A 63 8.84 -17.02 14.39
CA ILE A 63 9.25 -17.09 12.99
C ILE A 63 8.07 -17.42 12.07
N THR A 64 7.19 -18.35 12.46
CA THR A 64 6.00 -18.71 11.68
C THR A 64 4.99 -17.56 11.64
N ALA A 65 4.78 -16.87 12.76
CA ALA A 65 3.92 -15.69 12.82
C ALA A 65 4.46 -14.55 11.94
N PHE A 66 5.77 -14.28 12.01
CA PHE A 66 6.44 -13.30 11.17
C PHE A 66 6.30 -13.64 9.68
N LEU A 67 6.58 -14.88 9.30
CA LEU A 67 6.48 -15.31 7.91
C LEU A 67 5.05 -15.18 7.37
N ASN A 68 4.04 -15.54 8.15
CA ASN A 68 2.64 -15.36 7.73
C ASN A 68 2.28 -13.88 7.55
N LEU A 69 2.64 -13.01 8.50
CA LEU A 69 2.45 -11.56 8.38
C LEU A 69 3.12 -11.01 7.13
N PHE A 70 4.40 -11.38 6.95
CA PHE A 70 5.23 -10.84 5.88
C PHE A 70 4.79 -11.33 4.50
N VAL A 71 4.45 -12.60 4.33
CA VAL A 71 3.93 -13.14 3.06
C VAL A 71 2.61 -12.48 2.70
N MET A 72 1.68 -12.32 3.66
CA MET A 72 0.40 -11.66 3.40
C MET A 72 0.59 -10.20 2.97
N TYR A 73 1.49 -9.47 3.63
CA TYR A 73 1.87 -8.13 3.22
C TYR A 73 2.51 -8.10 1.82
N LEU A 74 3.47 -8.99 1.54
CA LEU A 74 4.12 -9.07 0.24
C LEU A 74 3.12 -9.31 -0.89
N LEU A 75 2.11 -10.17 -0.68
CA LEU A 75 1.06 -10.39 -1.68
C LEU A 75 0.26 -9.12 -1.96
N VAL A 76 -0.09 -8.35 -0.93
CA VAL A 76 -0.80 -7.08 -1.09
C VAL A 76 0.08 -6.04 -1.78
N THR A 77 1.34 -5.91 -1.35
CA THR A 77 2.33 -5.01 -1.95
C THR A 77 2.63 -5.35 -3.41
N LEU A 78 2.75 -6.64 -3.76
CA LEU A 78 2.93 -7.06 -5.14
C LEU A 78 1.69 -6.81 -5.98
N GLY A 79 0.49 -7.05 -5.43
CA GLY A 79 -0.77 -6.71 -6.07
C GLY A 79 -0.85 -5.22 -6.38
N ASP A 80 -0.55 -4.37 -5.41
CA ASP A 80 -0.51 -2.92 -5.56
C ASP A 80 0.51 -2.49 -6.64
N LEU A 81 1.76 -2.92 -6.52
CA LEU A 81 2.82 -2.56 -7.46
C LEU A 81 2.57 -3.05 -8.90
N VAL A 82 2.11 -4.29 -9.08
CA VAL A 82 1.96 -4.89 -10.41
C VAL A 82 0.61 -4.54 -11.01
N ILE A 83 -0.49 -4.72 -10.27
CA ILE A 83 -1.84 -4.56 -10.81
C ILE A 83 -2.22 -3.08 -10.80
N LEU A 84 -2.09 -2.39 -9.67
CA LEU A 84 -2.54 -1.01 -9.55
C LEU A 84 -1.53 -0.04 -10.19
N ASP A 85 -0.31 0.01 -9.68
CA ASP A 85 0.69 1.00 -10.08
C ASP A 85 1.18 0.78 -11.52
N TRP A 86 1.65 -0.43 -11.84
CA TRP A 86 2.18 -0.72 -13.16
C TRP A 86 1.09 -0.92 -14.22
N LEU A 87 0.16 -1.85 -14.02
CA LEU A 87 -0.80 -2.22 -15.06
C LEU A 87 -1.90 -1.16 -15.25
N ILE A 88 -2.61 -0.79 -14.19
CA ILE A 88 -3.76 0.12 -14.28
C ILE A 88 -3.31 1.56 -14.47
N ILE A 89 -2.47 2.09 -13.57
CA ILE A 89 -2.07 3.51 -13.58
C ILE A 89 -1.06 3.78 -14.70
N SER A 90 0.05 3.06 -14.71
CA SER A 90 1.14 3.36 -15.63
C SER A 90 0.92 2.84 -17.05
N LYS A 91 0.51 1.58 -17.24
CA LYS A 91 0.38 0.99 -18.58
C LYS A 91 -0.92 1.38 -19.27
N ILE A 92 -2.07 1.11 -18.64
CA ILE A 92 -3.39 1.40 -19.20
C ILE A 92 -3.71 2.90 -19.13
N THR A 93 -3.51 3.52 -17.97
CA THR A 93 -3.76 4.94 -17.67
C THR A 93 -5.20 5.36 -18.05
N PRO A 94 -6.23 4.85 -17.35
CA PRO A 94 -7.61 5.18 -17.66
C PRO A 94 -7.93 6.65 -17.34
N GLN A 95 -8.94 7.21 -18.02
CA GLN A 95 -9.27 8.64 -17.95
C GLN A 95 -9.52 9.18 -16.53
N PHE A 96 -10.04 8.35 -15.62
CA PHE A 96 -10.32 8.78 -14.24
C PHE A 96 -9.06 9.00 -13.37
N VAL A 97 -7.90 8.51 -13.82
CA VAL A 97 -6.58 8.70 -13.15
C VAL A 97 -5.92 9.99 -13.61
N ILE A 98 -6.20 10.43 -14.84
CA ILE A 98 -5.56 11.60 -15.45
C ILE A 98 -6.03 12.86 -14.74
N ILE A 99 -5.08 13.62 -14.18
CA ILE A 99 -5.36 14.88 -13.52
C ILE A 99 -5.49 15.97 -14.61
N PRO A 100 -6.49 16.86 -14.53
CA PRO A 100 -6.56 17.98 -15.45
C PRO A 100 -5.25 18.79 -15.46
N GLY A 101 -4.64 18.91 -16.64
CA GLY A 101 -3.32 19.53 -16.83
C GLY A 101 -2.16 18.55 -17.05
N THR A 102 -2.41 17.24 -17.01
CA THR A 102 -1.44 16.18 -17.36
C THR A 102 -1.91 15.35 -18.54
N GLU A 103 -0.98 14.60 -19.12
CA GLU A 103 -1.20 13.69 -20.24
C GLU A 103 -0.85 12.25 -19.86
N LYS A 104 -1.24 11.28 -20.68
CA LYS A 104 -1.05 9.85 -20.40
C LYS A 104 0.42 9.47 -20.24
N GLU A 105 1.29 10.17 -20.95
CA GLU A 105 2.73 10.00 -20.99
C GLU A 105 3.37 10.32 -19.63
N ASP A 106 2.78 11.24 -18.86
CA ASP A 106 3.26 11.67 -17.53
C ASP A 106 3.21 10.55 -16.46
N TYR A 107 2.45 9.49 -16.73
CA TYR A 107 2.22 8.35 -15.82
C TYR A 107 3.09 7.13 -16.15
N LYS A 108 3.92 7.18 -17.22
CA LYS A 108 4.67 6.02 -17.70
C LYS A 108 5.89 5.67 -16.85
N ASP A 109 6.48 6.65 -16.17
CA ASP A 109 7.52 6.36 -15.17
C ASP A 109 6.87 5.82 -13.89
N PHE A 110 6.91 4.51 -13.69
CA PHE A 110 6.44 3.85 -12.46
C PHE A 110 7.57 3.60 -11.44
N SER A 111 8.82 4.00 -11.72
CA SER A 111 9.98 3.59 -10.92
C SER A 111 9.94 4.09 -9.47
N HIS A 112 9.24 5.21 -9.24
CA HIS A 112 9.03 5.77 -7.92
C HIS A 112 8.15 4.87 -7.03
N HIS A 113 7.16 4.18 -7.59
CA HIS A 113 6.33 3.22 -6.87
C HIS A 113 7.15 2.03 -6.38
N TYR A 114 7.94 1.40 -7.27
CA TYR A 114 8.84 0.30 -6.88
C TYR A 114 9.80 0.72 -5.77
N LYS A 115 10.45 1.88 -5.90
CA LYS A 115 11.36 2.42 -4.87
C LYS A 115 10.63 2.68 -3.54
N GLY A 116 9.37 3.13 -3.61
CA GLY A 116 8.50 3.34 -2.45
C GLY A 116 8.21 2.03 -1.72
N HIS A 117 7.75 1.01 -2.45
CA HIS A 117 7.45 -0.31 -1.90
C HIS A 117 8.66 -0.99 -1.28
N VAL A 118 9.85 -0.87 -1.89
CA VAL A 118 11.11 -1.38 -1.30
C VAL A 118 11.41 -0.71 0.04
N LYS A 119 11.33 0.63 0.10
CA LYS A 119 11.55 1.38 1.35
C LYS A 119 10.54 1.00 2.42
N ALA A 120 9.26 0.91 2.05
CA ALA A 120 8.19 0.50 2.97
C ALA A 120 8.42 -0.93 3.50
N THR A 121 8.87 -1.85 2.64
CA THR A 121 9.20 -3.24 3.03
C THR A 121 10.34 -3.28 4.05
N VAL A 122 11.38 -2.46 3.88
CA VAL A 122 12.46 -2.40 4.88
C VAL A 122 11.96 -1.88 6.23
N VAL A 123 11.08 -0.87 6.22
CA VAL A 123 10.51 -0.28 7.44
C VAL A 123 9.54 -1.24 8.13
N ILE A 124 8.79 -2.06 7.38
CA ILE A 124 7.75 -2.93 7.96
C ILE A 124 8.33 -4.15 8.68
N ILE A 125 9.51 -4.63 8.29
CA ILE A 125 10.15 -5.82 8.88
C ILE A 125 10.24 -5.75 10.42
N PRO A 126 10.84 -4.72 11.04
CA PRO A 126 10.92 -4.64 12.50
C PRO A 126 9.54 -4.53 13.17
N ILE A 127 8.57 -3.88 12.53
CA ILE A 127 7.19 -3.76 13.02
C ILE A 127 6.55 -5.15 13.05
N PHE A 128 6.72 -5.94 12.00
CA PHE A 128 6.16 -7.28 11.91
C PHE A 128 6.85 -8.29 12.82
N ILE A 129 8.15 -8.13 13.09
CA ILE A 129 8.84 -8.91 14.13
C ILE A 129 8.20 -8.64 15.49
N LEU A 130 7.97 -7.36 15.83
CA LEU A 130 7.31 -6.99 17.09
C LEU A 130 5.89 -7.56 17.19
N ILE A 131 5.08 -7.41 16.14
CA ILE A 131 3.71 -7.97 16.10
C ILE A 131 3.73 -9.50 16.20
N ALA A 132 4.64 -10.16 15.49
CA ALA A 132 4.80 -11.62 15.56
C ALA A 132 5.14 -12.09 16.98
N ALA A 133 6.04 -11.38 17.67
CA ALA A 133 6.38 -11.67 19.07
C ALA A 133 5.16 -11.52 19.99
N ILE A 134 4.37 -10.46 19.80
CA ILE A 134 3.12 -10.24 20.57
C ILE A 134 2.13 -11.38 20.32
N ILE A 135 1.85 -11.72 19.07
CA ILE A 135 0.89 -12.79 18.72
C ILE A 135 1.36 -14.15 19.25
N SER A 136 2.66 -14.43 19.16
CA SER A 136 3.27 -15.67 19.65
C SER A 136 3.19 -15.80 21.17
N TYR A 137 3.32 -14.68 21.89
CA TYR A 137 3.28 -14.65 23.36
C TYR A 137 1.87 -14.73 23.98
N LEU A 138 0.87 -14.14 23.30
CA LEU A 138 -0.54 -14.18 23.73
C LEU A 138 -1.14 -15.59 23.60
#